data_AF-A0A971DW81-F1
#
_entry.id   AF-A0A971DW81-F1
#
_cell.length_a   1.000
_cell.length_b   1.000
_cell.length_c   1.000
_cell.angle_alpha   90.00
_cell.angle_beta   90.00
_cell.angle_gamma   90.00
#
_symmetry.space_group_name_H-M   'P 1'
#
loop_
_entity.id
_entity.type
_entity.pdbx_description
1 polymer ?
#
loop_
_entity_poly.entity_id
_entity_poly.type
_entity_poly.pdbx_seq_one_letter_code
_entity_poly.pdbx_strand_id
1 'polypeptide(L)' 'MKDKVFRNIDEVVAAVSAAVDFYNNQRPHMSIGMLVPSEAINRNQQLEIPENCLLV' A
#
# COMPACT_ATOMS: atom_id res chain seq x y z
N MET A 1 -12.37 -5.72 5.71
CA MET A 1 -12.00 -7.05 6.28
C MET A 1 -12.53 -7.26 7.69
N LYS A 2 -12.88 -6.21 8.43
CA LYS A 2 -13.59 -6.37 9.70
C LYS A 2 -14.84 -7.24 9.49
N ASP A 3 -15.04 -8.20 10.40
CA ASP A 3 -16.16 -9.16 10.43
C ASP A 3 -16.14 -10.27 9.35
N LYS A 4 -15.04 -10.43 8.60
CA LYS A 4 -14.87 -11.55 7.66
C LYS A 4 -14.29 -12.78 8.38
N VAL A 5 -14.96 -13.92 8.25
CA VAL A 5 -14.47 -15.21 8.77
C VAL A 5 -13.86 -16.01 7.63
N PHE A 6 -12.58 -16.38 7.77
CA PHE A 6 -11.87 -17.25 6.82
C PHE A 6 -11.96 -18.70 7.27
N ARG A 7 -12.11 -19.62 6.31
CA ARG A 7 -12.26 -21.07 6.58
C ARG A 7 -11.00 -21.87 6.30
N ASN A 8 -10.06 -21.31 5.54
CA ASN A 8 -8.77 -21.90 5.22
C ASN A 8 -7.72 -20.81 4.93
N ILE A 9 -6.46 -21.21 4.80
CA ILE A 9 -5.34 -20.29 4.56
C ILE A 9 -5.42 -19.63 3.18
N ASP A 10 -5.92 -20.33 2.16
CA ASP A 10 -5.99 -19.82 0.79
C ASP A 10 -6.93 -18.60 0.71
N GLU A 11 -8.04 -18.63 1.45
CA GLU A 11 -8.95 -17.49 1.56
C GLU A 11 -8.30 -16.28 2.23
N VAL A 12 -7.44 -16.50 3.23
CA VAL A 12 -6.67 -15.43 3.89
C VAL A 12 -5.69 -14.83 2.89
N VAL A 13 -4.92 -15.68 2.21
CA VAL A 13 -3.94 -15.26 1.20
C VAL A 13 -4.61 -14.43 0.11
N ALA A 14 -5.73 -14.91 -0.44
CA ALA A 14 -6.49 -14.20 -1.46
C ALA A 14 -6.98 -12.83 -0.96
N ALA A 15 -7.51 -12.77 0.26
CA ALA A 15 -8.05 -11.53 0.81
C ALA A 15 -6.96 -10.51 1.18
N VAL A 16 -5.81 -10.97 1.67
CA VAL A 16 -4.63 -10.11 1.91
C VAL A 16 -4.06 -9.62 0.59
N SER A 17 -3.92 -10.49 -0.43
CA SER A 17 -3.48 -10.09 -1.77
C SER A 17 -4.36 -8.97 -2.33
N ALA A 18 -5.68 -9.12 -2.26
CA ALA A 18 -6.61 -8.10 -2.71
C ALA A 18 -6.50 -6.79 -1.91
N ALA A 19 -6.25 -6.85 -0.60
CA ALA A 19 -6.07 -5.67 0.24
C ALA A 19 -4.76 -4.93 -0.10
N VAL A 20 -3.68 -5.67 -0.34
CA VAL A 20 -2.37 -5.13 -0.78
C VAL A 20 -2.53 -4.45 -2.14
N ASP A 21 -3.16 -5.10 -3.10
CA ASP A 21 -3.40 -4.54 -4.44
C ASP A 21 -4.23 -3.25 -4.38
N PHE A 22 -5.28 -3.24 -3.55
CA PHE A 22 -6.11 -2.07 -3.35
C PHE A 22 -5.32 -0.89 -2.76
N TYR A 23 -4.50 -1.15 -1.75
CA TYR A 23 -3.65 -0.13 -1.14
C TYR A 23 -2.63 0.42 -2.15
N ASN A 24 -1.91 -0.46 -2.83
CA ASN A 24 -0.78 -0.07 -3.68
C ASN A 24 -1.20 0.57 -5.00
N ASN A 25 -2.38 0.23 -5.54
CA ASN A 25 -2.75 0.60 -6.92
C ASN A 25 -4.05 1.39 -7.04
N GLN A 26 -4.84 1.51 -5.97
CA GLN A 26 -6.18 2.14 -6.07
C GLN A 26 -6.43 3.23 -5.03
N ARG A 27 -5.65 3.28 -3.93
CA ARG A 27 -5.78 4.34 -2.93
C ARG A 27 -4.83 5.50 -3.21
N PRO A 28 -5.32 6.64 -3.72
CA PRO A 28 -4.51 7.85 -3.77
C PRO A 28 -4.30 8.39 -2.34
N HIS A 29 -3.05 8.69 -2.00
CA HIS A 29 -2.68 9.19 -0.69
C HIS A 29 -2.21 10.65 -0.78
N MET A 30 -2.74 11.48 0.11
CA MET A 30 -2.43 12.90 0.15
C MET A 30 -0.93 13.18 0.39
N SER A 31 -0.28 12.37 1.24
CA SER A 31 1.14 12.52 1.60
C SER A 31 2.12 12.32 0.43
N ILE A 32 1.69 11.68 -0.66
CA ILE A 32 2.48 11.46 -1.89
C ILE A 32 1.88 12.20 -3.09
N GLY A 33 1.22 13.33 -2.83
CA GLY A 33 0.68 14.19 -3.88
C GLY A 33 -0.53 13.57 -4.59
N MET A 34 -1.39 12.88 -3.83
CA MET A 34 -2.59 12.20 -4.33
C MET A 34 -2.29 11.06 -5.33
N LEU A 35 -1.08 10.52 -5.31
CA LEU A 35 -0.74 9.31 -6.06
C LEU A 35 -1.09 8.04 -5.31
N VAL A 36 -1.22 6.95 -6.05
CA VAL A 36 -1.14 5.62 -5.45
C VAL A 36 0.33 5.25 -5.18
N PRO A 37 0.63 4.38 -4.20
CA PRO A 37 2.00 4.02 -3.85
C PRO A 37 2.83 3.51 -5.03
N SER A 38 2.23 2.70 -5.93
CA SER A 38 2.93 2.17 -7.11
C SER A 38 3.37 3.25 -8.10
N GLU A 39 2.64 4.37 -8.18
CA GLU A 39 3.01 5.54 -8.98
C GLU A 39 4.09 6.38 -8.29
N ALA A 40 4.03 6.52 -6.97
CA ALA A 40 4.96 7.34 -6.19
C ALA A 40 6.39 6.78 -6.18
N ILE A 41 6.56 5.46 -6.29
CA ILE A 41 7.88 4.82 -6.41
C ILE A 41 8.70 5.43 -7.56
N ASN A 42 8.05 5.71 -8.69
CA ASN A 42 8.72 6.28 -9.86
C ASN A 42 9.00 7.78 -9.73
N ARG A 43 8.27 8.50 -8.85
CA ARG A 43 8.53 9.91 -8.55
C ARG A 43 9.69 10.10 -7.56
N ASN A 44 9.86 9.18 -6.60
CA ASN A 44 10.87 9.31 -5.54
C ASN A 44 12.29 8.86 -5.94
N GLN A 45 12.50 8.24 -7.11
CA GLN A 45 13.86 8.00 -7.63
C GLN A 45 14.60 9.28 -8.03
N GLN A 46 13.96 10.45 -7.93
CA GLN A 46 14.56 11.76 -8.20
C GLN A 46 14.76 12.63 -6.94
N LEU A 47 14.46 12.13 -5.74
CA LEU A 47 14.67 12.89 -4.50
C LEU A 47 15.32 11.99 -3.43
N GLU A 48 16.58 12.29 -3.11
CA GLU A 48 17.30 11.79 -1.94
C GLU A 48 16.40 11.92 -0.71
N ILE A 49 16.02 10.78 -0.10
CA ILE A 49 15.21 10.79 1.12
C ILE A 49 16.12 11.27 2.26
N PRO A 50 15.87 12.44 2.88
CA PRO A 50 16.60 12.81 4.09
C PRO A 50 16.20 11.84 5.21
N GLU A 51 17.17 11.47 6.05
CA GLU A 51 17.13 10.40 7.07
C GLU A 51 15.95 10.44 8.07
N ASN A 52 15.09 11.46 8.02
CA ASN A 52 14.05 11.71 9.00
C ASN A 52 12.66 11.17 8.63
N CYS A 53 12.50 10.47 7.51
CA CYS A 53 11.22 9.87 7.09
C CYS A 53 11.01 8.42 7.58
N LEU A 54 11.94 7.85 8.37
CA LEU A 54 11.69 6.62 9.12
C LEU A 54 10.99 6.97 10.45
N LEU A 55 9.66 7.12 10.44
CA LEU A 55 8.89 7.11 11.68
C LEU A 55 7.67 6.19 11.54
N VAL A 56 7.87 5.00 12.15
CA VAL A 56 6.93 4.02 12.75
C VAL A 56 5.64 3.70 12.00
#